data_AF-A0A350NPU3-F1
#
_entry.id   AF-A0A350NPU3-F1
#
_cell.length_a   1.000
_cell.length_b   1.000
_cell.length_c   1.000
_cell.angle_alpha   90.00
_cell.angle_beta   90.00
_cell.angle_gamma   90.00
#
_symmetry.space_group_name_H-M   'P 1'
#
loop_
_entity.id
_entity.type
_entity.pdbx_description
1 polymer ?
#
loop_
_entity_poly.entity_id
_entity_poly.type
_entity_poly.pdbx_seq_one_letter_code
_entity_poly.pdbx_strand_id
1 'polypeptide(L)'
;MVVLAIILGTIIFLNLAGFAVNKTLFAHELNSVTPYGKIVDVNGQKMHVYAIGNGSGSGDGSDNGIGRQTIVLLPGFGVALPSADFGPLMRELSREYTVVCV
;
A
#
# COMPACT_ATOMS: atom_id res chain seq x y z
N MET A 1 15.32 -47.31 16.94
CA MET A 1 14.25 -46.49 17.55
C MET A 1 14.78 -45.14 18.06
N VAL A 2 15.83 -45.10 18.89
CA VAL A 2 16.38 -43.83 19.42
C VAL A 2 16.84 -42.85 18.34
N VAL A 3 17.59 -43.32 17.34
CA VAL A 3 18.08 -42.48 16.23
C VAL A 3 16.93 -41.82 15.44
N LEU A 4 15.86 -42.58 15.17
CA LEU A 4 14.68 -42.06 14.47
C LEU A 4 13.96 -40.97 15.29
N ALA A 5 13.85 -41.17 16.60
CA ALA A 5 13.25 -40.18 17.50
C ALA A 5 14.06 -38.88 17.55
N ILE A 6 15.41 -38.96 17.52
CA ILE A 6 16.28 -37.79 17.48
C ILE A 6 16.12 -37.01 16.16
N ILE A 7 16.04 -37.72 15.03
CA ILE A 7 15.82 -37.10 13.72
C ILE A 7 14.48 -36.36 13.72
N LEU A 8 13.41 -37.02 14.16
CA LEU A 8 12.08 -36.43 14.19
C LEU A 8 12.00 -35.25 15.15
N GLY A 9 12.60 -35.37 16.34
CA GLY A 9 12.68 -34.28 17.32
C GLY A 9 13.42 -33.06 16.77
N THR A 10 14.52 -33.27 16.06
CA THR A 10 15.28 -32.19 15.41
C THR A 10 14.45 -31.47 14.34
N ILE A 11 13.72 -32.22 13.50
CA ILE A 11 12.86 -31.63 12.46
C ILE A 11 11.75 -30.78 13.08
N ILE A 12 11.07 -31.30 14.11
CA ILE A 12 10.01 -30.57 14.82
C ILE A 12 10.58 -29.30 15.46
N PHE A 13 11.73 -29.42 16.12
CA PHE A 13 12.38 -28.29 16.78
C PHE A 13 12.74 -27.17 15.79
N LEU A 14 13.36 -27.51 14.65
CA LEU A 14 13.73 -26.53 13.62
C LEU A 14 12.50 -25.83 13.03
N ASN A 15 11.41 -26.56 12.79
CA ASN A 15 10.17 -25.96 12.29
C ASN A 15 9.53 -25.03 13.32
N LEU A 16 9.47 -25.41 14.60
CA LEU A 16 8.94 -24.56 15.66
C LEU A 16 9.77 -23.29 15.83
N ALA A 17 11.10 -23.42 15.83
CA ALA A 17 12.01 -22.29 15.92
C ALA A 17 11.85 -21.35 14.71
N GLY A 18 11.81 -21.90 13.49
CA GLY A 18 11.57 -21.13 12.27
C GLY A 18 10.22 -20.41 12.28
N PHE A 19 9.15 -21.09 12.73
CA PHE A 19 7.83 -20.49 12.87
C PHE A 19 7.81 -19.33 13.87
N ALA A 20 8.45 -19.49 15.04
CA ALA A 20 8.51 -18.45 16.07
C ALA A 20 9.27 -17.22 15.58
N VAL A 21 10.43 -17.41 14.91
CA VAL A 21 11.21 -16.33 14.31
C VAL A 21 10.40 -15.63 13.22
N ASN A 22 9.83 -16.39 12.28
CA ASN A 22 9.03 -15.85 11.18
C ASN A 22 7.84 -15.03 11.72
N LYS A 23 7.11 -15.55 12.71
CA LYS A 23 5.98 -14.84 13.30
C LYS A 23 6.39 -13.53 13.97
N THR A 24 7.52 -13.52 14.66
CA THR A 24 8.02 -12.33 15.36
C THR A 24 8.51 -11.28 14.37
N LEU A 25 9.30 -11.70 13.38
CA LEU A 25 9.85 -10.80 12.38
C LEU A 25 8.77 -10.23 11.47
N PHE A 26 7.84 -11.07 11.00
CA PHE A 26 6.71 -10.64 10.18
C PHE A 26 5.81 -9.64 10.92
N ALA A 27 5.54 -9.85 12.21
CA ALA A 27 4.78 -8.88 13.00
C ALA A 27 5.52 -7.54 13.13
N HIS A 28 6.85 -7.57 13.30
CA HIS A 28 7.65 -6.35 13.35
C HIS A 28 7.64 -5.61 12.01
N GLU A 29 7.88 -6.33 10.91
CA GLU A 29 7.84 -5.80 9.56
C GLU A 29 6.49 -5.19 9.24
N LEU A 30 5.39 -5.90 9.53
CA LEU A 30 4.03 -5.40 9.28
C LEU A 30 3.75 -4.08 10.00
N ASN A 31 4.25 -3.91 11.22
CA ASN A 31 4.11 -2.66 11.98
C ASN A 31 4.99 -1.52 11.44
N SER A 32 6.08 -1.85 10.73
CA SER A 32 6.98 -0.87 10.11
C SER A 32 6.50 -0.39 8.73
N VAL A 33 5.58 -1.12 8.09
CA VAL A 33 5.04 -0.76 6.78
C VAL A 33 4.08 0.41 6.92
N THR A 34 4.45 1.56 6.35
CA THR A 34 3.54 2.68 6.17
C THR A 34 2.62 2.42 4.98
N PRO A 35 1.28 2.51 5.14
CA PRO A 35 0.35 2.36 4.03
C PRO A 35 0.64 3.39 2.94
N TYR A 36 0.72 2.95 1.69
CA TYR A 36 0.72 3.85 0.54
C TYR A 36 -0.66 4.51 0.45
N GLY A 37 -0.72 5.83 0.34
CA GLY A 37 -2.00 6.54 0.27
C GLY A 37 -2.75 6.58 1.59
N LYS A 38 -4.07 6.76 1.52
CA LYS A 38 -4.97 6.91 2.66
C LYS A 38 -6.23 6.11 2.42
N ILE A 39 -6.78 5.56 3.49
CA ILE A 39 -8.14 5.00 3.48
C ILE A 39 -9.10 6.11 3.89
N VAL A 40 -10.11 6.37 3.07
CA VAL A 40 -11.17 7.35 3.32
C VAL A 40 -12.53 6.66 3.38
N ASP A 41 -13.48 7.26 4.09
CA ASP A 41 -14.85 6.76 4.15
C ASP A 41 -15.70 7.43 3.07
N VAL A 42 -16.30 6.63 2.19
CA VAL A 42 -17.20 7.08 1.13
C VAL A 42 -18.46 6.24 1.21
N ASN A 43 -19.60 6.86 1.50
CA ASN A 43 -20.89 6.18 1.63
C ASN A 43 -20.88 4.98 2.61
N GLY A 44 -20.11 5.08 3.70
CA GLY A 44 -19.99 3.99 4.69
C GLY A 44 -19.04 2.87 4.29
N GLN A 45 -18.33 3.02 3.17
CA GLN A 45 -17.33 2.07 2.68
C GLN A 45 -15.93 2.66 2.74
N LYS A 46 -14.92 1.79 2.92
CA LYS A 46 -13.52 2.19 2.93
C LYS A 46 -12.96 2.18 1.51
N MET A 47 -12.52 3.35 1.05
CA MET A 47 -11.87 3.53 -0.26
C MET A 47 -10.40 3.85 -0.06
N HIS A 48 -9.53 3.19 -0.82
CA HIS A 48 -8.11 3.54 -0.89
C HIS A 48 -7.92 4.69 -1.86
N VAL A 49 -7.13 5.68 -1.47
CA VAL A 49 -6.82 6.84 -2.30
C VAL A 49 -5.33 7.13 -2.22
N TYR A 50 -4.68 7.24 -3.37
CA TYR A 50 -3.28 7.63 -3.46
C TYR A 50 -3.13 8.87 -4.32
N ALA A 51 -2.33 9.84 -3.86
CA ALA A 51 -2.09 11.09 -4.57
C ALA A 51 -0.59 11.40 -4.63
N ILE A 52 -0.14 11.91 -5.78
CA ILE A 52 1.25 12.33 -6.02
C ILE A 52 1.29 13.61 -6.86
N GLY A 53 2.32 14.43 -6.65
CA GLY A 53 2.51 15.72 -7.31
C GLY A 53 2.47 16.89 -6.32
N ASN A 54 3.06 18.01 -6.72
CA ASN A 54 3.22 19.21 -5.91
C ASN A 54 1.95 20.07 -5.78
N GLY A 55 0.84 19.55 -5.27
CA GLY A 55 -0.39 20.34 -5.16
C GLY A 55 -1.32 19.88 -4.05
N SER A 56 -0.96 20.18 -2.81
CA SER A 56 -1.94 20.46 -1.76
C SER A 56 -2.63 21.78 -2.12
N GLY A 57 -3.58 21.74 -3.06
CA GLY A 57 -4.49 22.85 -3.29
C GLY A 57 -5.31 23.04 -2.02
N SER A 58 -5.07 24.13 -1.30
CA SER A 58 -5.96 24.59 -0.24
C SER A 58 -7.37 24.65 -0.82
N GLY A 59 -8.30 23.88 -0.26
CA GLY A 59 -9.71 23.78 -0.69
C GLY A 59 -10.54 25.03 -0.39
N ASP A 60 -9.89 26.20 -0.39
CA ASP A 60 -10.50 27.51 -0.39
C ASP A 60 -10.70 27.86 -1.86
N GLY A 61 -11.94 27.79 -2.36
CA GLY A 61 -12.29 28.02 -3.76
C GLY A 61 -12.11 29.47 -4.26
N SER A 62 -11.06 30.18 -3.82
CA SER A 62 -10.84 31.61 -4.06
C SER A 62 -9.88 31.93 -5.21
N ASP A 63 -9.14 30.98 -5.80
CA ASP A 63 -8.17 31.31 -6.86
C ASP A 63 -8.75 31.16 -8.27
N ASN A 64 -8.59 32.21 -9.07
CA ASN A 64 -8.98 32.31 -10.48
C ASN A 64 -8.28 31.23 -11.34
N GLY A 65 -8.85 30.02 -11.39
CA GLY A 65 -8.84 29.09 -12.54
C GLY A 65 -7.52 28.47 -13.00
N ILE A 66 -6.36 28.90 -12.48
CA ILE A 66 -5.03 28.36 -12.83
C ILE A 66 -4.35 27.79 -11.57
N GLY A 67 -5.15 27.20 -10.67
CA GLY A 67 -4.64 26.27 -9.66
C GLY A 67 -4.20 24.96 -10.34
N ARG A 68 -3.17 24.29 -9.82
CA ARG A 68 -2.64 23.03 -10.38
C ARG A 68 -3.78 22.03 -10.65
N GLN A 69 -3.98 21.69 -11.92
CA GLN A 69 -5.03 20.78 -12.38
C GLN A 69 -4.84 19.38 -11.76
N THR A 70 -5.97 18.77 -11.38
CA THR A 70 -5.99 17.43 -10.78
C THR A 70 -6.50 16.41 -11.79
N ILE A 71 -5.74 15.34 -12.02
CA ILE A 71 -6.12 14.20 -12.85
C ILE A 71 -6.52 13.06 -11.91
N VAL A 72 -7.75 12.54 -12.08
CA VAL A 72 -8.24 11.37 -11.33
C VAL A 72 -8.20 10.15 -12.22
N LEU A 73 -7.45 9.13 -11.80
CA LEU A 73 -7.35 7.84 -12.46
C LEU A 73 -8.34 6.87 -11.82
N LEU A 74 -9.22 6.30 -12.65
CA LEU A 74 -10.18 5.29 -12.23
C LEU A 74 -9.73 3.93 -12.78
N PRO A 75 -9.59 2.90 -11.94
CA PRO A 75 -9.23 1.58 -12.39
C PRO A 75 -10.35 0.90 -13.18
N GLY A 76 -9.96 -0.08 -13.99
CA GLY A 76 -10.89 -1.06 -14.56
C GLY A 76 -11.33 -2.10 -13.53
N PHE A 77 -12.26 -2.97 -13.95
CA PHE A 77 -12.76 -4.05 -13.09
C PHE A 77 -11.67 -5.05 -12.72
N GLY A 78 -11.59 -5.42 -11.44
CA GLY A 78 -10.69 -6.47 -10.94
C GLY A 78 -9.28 -6.00 -10.54
N VAL A 79 -8.98 -4.70 -10.63
CA VAL A 79 -7.69 -4.16 -10.20
C VAL A 79 -7.65 -3.94 -8.69
N ALA A 80 -6.84 -4.71 -7.97
CA ALA A 80 -6.78 -4.69 -6.51
C ALA A 80 -5.89 -3.58 -5.92
N LEU A 81 -4.88 -3.10 -6.67
CA LEU A 81 -4.00 -2.00 -6.24
C LEU A 81 -3.73 -1.00 -7.39
N PRO A 82 -4.75 -0.19 -7.76
CA PRO A 82 -4.67 0.77 -8.86
C PRO A 82 -3.46 1.71 -8.81
N SER A 83 -3.05 2.13 -7.60
CA SER A 83 -1.88 3.00 -7.40
C SER A 83 -0.55 2.38 -7.82
N ALA A 84 -0.43 1.05 -7.75
CA ALA A 84 0.76 0.34 -8.22
C ALA A 84 0.72 0.17 -9.74
N ASP A 85 -0.44 -0.21 -10.27
CA ASP A 85 -0.66 -0.43 -11.70
C ASP A 85 -0.43 0.86 -12.51
N PHE A 86 -0.94 1.99 -12.03
CA PHE A 86 -0.72 3.30 -12.67
C PHE A 86 0.60 3.96 -12.27
N GLY A 87 1.45 3.32 -11.44
CA GLY A 87 2.67 3.93 -10.89
C GLY A 87 3.55 4.67 -11.90
N PRO A 88 3.89 4.08 -13.07
CA PRO A 88 4.65 4.77 -14.11
C PRO A 88 3.94 6.01 -14.68
N LEU A 89 2.64 5.89 -14.96
CA LEU A 89 1.82 6.98 -15.51
C LEU A 89 1.65 8.12 -14.51
N MET A 90 1.35 7.79 -13.24
CA MET A 90 1.20 8.77 -12.17
C MET A 90 2.49 9.56 -11.97
N ARG A 91 3.66 8.91 -12.01
CA ARG A 91 4.96 9.59 -11.91
C ARG A 91 5.18 10.58 -13.04
N GLU A 92 4.85 10.22 -14.28
CA GLU A 92 5.06 11.12 -15.42
C GLU A 92 4.12 12.32 -15.38
N LEU A 93 2.83 12.08 -15.13
CA LEU A 93 1.83 13.15 -15.01
C LEU A 93 2.07 14.04 -13.79
N SER A 94 2.63 13.50 -12.69
CA SER A 94 2.85 14.26 -11.45
C SER A 94 3.86 15.40 -11.56
N ARG A 95 4.66 15.40 -12.66
CA ARG A 95 5.60 16.49 -12.96
C ARG A 95 4.88 17.82 -13.16
N GLU A 96 3.67 17.78 -13.73
CA GLU A 96 2.88 18.96 -14.09
C GLU A 96 1.57 19.03 -13.29
N TYR A 97 0.96 17.88 -13.00
CA TYR A 97 -0.38 17.76 -12.42
C TYR A 97 -0.36 17.21 -10.98
N THR A 98 -1.47 17.37 -10.26
CA THR A 98 -1.75 16.51 -9.10
C THR A 98 -2.47 15.28 -9.63
N VAL A 99 -1.95 14.09 -9.37
CA VAL A 99 -2.54 12.85 -9.88
C VAL A 99 -3.07 12.05 -8.71
N VAL A 100 -4.35 11.72 -8.75
CA VAL A 100 -5.06 10.96 -7.73
C VAL A 100 -5.52 9.64 -8.34
N CYS A 101 -5.35 8.55 -7.61
CA CYS A 101 -5.86 7.24 -7.95
C CYS A 101 -6.77 6.76 -6.82
N VAL A 102 -7.87 6.12 -7.20
CA VAL A 102 -8.84 5.45 -6.30
C VAL A 102 -8.82 3.95 -6.50
#